data_AF-A0A971RSC8-F1
#
_entry.id   AF-A0A971RSC8-F1
#
_cell.length_a   1.000
_cell.length_b   1.000
_cell.length_c   1.000
_cell.angle_alpha   90.00
_cell.angle_beta   90.00
_cell.angle_gamma   90.00
#
_symmetry.space_group_name_H-M   'P 1'
#
loop_
_entity.id
_entity.type
_entity.pdbx_description
1 polymer ?
#
loop_
_entity_poly.entity_id
_entity_poly.type
_entity_poly.pdbx_seq_one_letter_code
_entity_poly.pdbx_strand_id
1 'polypeptide(L)' 'MNIKILKVLNPILLLTVVFTMVGLVGYIKIQTAPWYKLHFISGSLFFLAAILHLILNWGWVKASYLKRKKSGK' A
#
# COMPACT_ATOMS: atom_id res chain seq x y z
N MET A 1 4.55 16.87 1.08
CA MET A 1 4.89 15.65 0.33
C MET A 1 6.38 15.39 0.52
N ASN A 2 6.77 14.41 1.34
CA ASN A 2 8.19 14.12 1.56
C ASN A 2 8.68 13.11 0.51
N ILE A 3 9.14 13.63 -0.63
CA ILE A 3 9.45 12.83 -1.83
C ILE A 3 10.57 11.81 -1.58
N LYS A 4 11.54 12.11 -0.70
CA LYS A 4 12.64 11.19 -0.37
C LYS A 4 12.12 9.92 0.31
N ILE A 5 11.22 10.06 1.27
CA ILE A 5 10.60 8.92 1.98
C ILE A 5 9.73 8.11 1.02
N LEU A 6 8.97 8.79 0.16
CA LEU A 6 8.10 8.12 -0.82
C LEU A 6 8.87 7.27 -1.83
N LYS A 7 10.06 7.71 -2.26
CA LYS A 7 10.92 6.91 -3.15
C LYS A 7 11.32 5.56 -2.55
N VAL A 8 11.42 5.47 -1.22
CA VAL A 8 11.71 4.23 -0.49
C VAL A 8 10.42 3.46 -0.17
N LEU A 9 9.35 4.17 0.20
CA LEU A 9 8.08 3.55 0.58
C LEU A 9 7.38 2.86 -0.61
N ASN A 10 7.53 3.39 -1.82
CA ASN A 10 6.91 2.82 -3.02
C ASN A 10 7.42 1.40 -3.37
N PRO A 11 8.73 1.13 -3.44
CA PRO A 11 9.21 -0.24 -3.66
C PRO A 11 8.86 -1.16 -2.47
N ILE A 12 8.81 -0.66 -1.23
CA ILE A 12 8.34 -1.45 -0.08
C ILE A 12 6.88 -1.87 -0.25
N LEU A 13 6.01 -0.95 -0.69
CA LEU A 13 4.61 -1.26 -1.02
C LEU A 13 4.51 -2.33 -2.10
N LEU A 14 5.30 -2.21 -3.17
CA LEU A 14 5.33 -3.21 -4.24
C LEU A 14 5.77 -4.58 -3.71
N LEU A 15 6.87 -4.64 -2.95
CA LEU A 15 7.38 -5.91 -2.41
C LEU A 15 6.40 -6.57 -1.45
N THR A 16 5.80 -5.78 -0.54
CA THR A 16 4.83 -6.31 0.42
C THR A 16 3.56 -6.80 -0.26
N VAL A 17 3.08 -6.14 -1.33
CA VAL A 17 1.94 -6.66 -2.10
C VAL A 17 2.29 -7.95 -2.82
N VAL A 18 3.49 -8.05 -3.42
CA VAL A 18 3.95 -9.28 -4.10
C VAL A 18 4.02 -10.44 -3.11
N PHE A 19 4.65 -10.26 -1.95
CA PHE A 19 4.70 -11.32 -0.94
C PHE A 19 3.32 -11.70 -0.41
N THR A 20 2.40 -10.75 -0.30
CA THR A 20 1.02 -11.02 0.12
C THR A 20 0.29 -11.88 -0.90
N MET A 21 0.46 -11.61 -2.19
CA MET A 21 -0.14 -12.40 -3.27
C MET A 21 0.51 -13.78 -3.39
N VAL A 22 1.84 -13.87 -3.27
CA VAL A 22 2.56 -15.15 -3.25
C VAL A 22 2.13 -16.01 -2.06
N GLY A 23 2.03 -15.41 -0.86
CA GLY A 23 1.51 -16.07 0.33
C GLY A 23 0.08 -16.58 0.15
N LEU A 24 -0.79 -15.75 -0.44
CA LEU A 24 -2.18 -16.12 -0.72
C LEU A 24 -2.27 -17.30 -1.69
N VAL A 25 -1.57 -17.22 -2.84
CA VAL A 25 -1.56 -18.29 -3.85
C VAL A 25 -1.00 -19.58 -3.26
N GLY A 26 0.12 -19.50 -2.54
CA GLY A 26 0.71 -20.66 -1.86
C GLY A 26 -0.25 -21.28 -0.85
N TYR A 27 -0.97 -20.47 -0.08
CA TYR A 27 -1.95 -20.96 0.89
C TYR A 27 -3.15 -21.62 0.20
N ILE A 28 -3.69 -21.03 -0.86
CA ILE A 28 -4.80 -21.63 -1.62
C ILE A 28 -4.39 -22.98 -2.24
N LYS A 29 -3.16 -23.11 -2.71
CA LYS A 29 -2.69 -24.31 -3.42
C LYS A 29 -2.21 -25.42 -2.49
N ILE A 30 -1.48 -25.08 -1.43
CA ILE A 30 -0.76 -26.04 -0.58
C ILE A 30 -1.36 -26.10 0.84
N GLN A 31 -2.08 -25.06 1.27
CA GLN A 31 -2.82 -24.99 2.55
C GLN A 31 -1.97 -25.20 3.80
N THR A 32 -0.68 -24.85 3.76
CA THR A 32 0.22 -24.98 4.92
C THR A 32 0.35 -23.68 5.71
N ALA A 33 0.60 -23.79 7.02
CA ALA A 33 0.78 -22.66 7.92
C ALA A 33 1.84 -21.62 7.49
N PRO A 34 3.00 -21.98 6.89
CA PRO A 34 3.97 -21.00 6.43
C PRO A 34 3.41 -20.03 5.37
N TRP A 35 2.57 -20.50 4.45
CA TRP A 35 1.97 -19.64 3.42
C TRP A 35 0.93 -18.68 4.01
N TYR A 36 0.10 -19.18 4.93
CA TYR A 36 -0.82 -18.32 5.69
C TYR A 36 -0.05 -17.24 6.46
N LYS A 37 1.01 -17.63 7.16
CA LYS A 37 1.84 -16.72 7.95
C LYS A 37 2.51 -15.66 7.06
N LEU A 38 3.04 -16.07 5.89
CA LEU A 38 3.60 -15.14 4.90
C LEU A 38 2.54 -14.11 4.47
N HIS A 39 1.37 -14.57 4.01
CA HIS A 39 0.26 -13.71 3.60
C HIS A 39 -0.17 -12.73 4.69
N PHE A 40 -0.38 -13.23 5.91
CA PHE A 40 -0.87 -12.43 7.02
C PHE A 40 0.13 -11.34 7.44
N ILE A 41 1.42 -11.70 7.57
CA ILE A 41 2.47 -10.75 7.96
C ILE A 41 2.70 -9.72 6.86
N SER A 42 2.89 -10.16 5.61
CA SER A 42 3.14 -9.23 4.51
C SER A 42 1.93 -8.35 4.23
N GLY A 43 0.71 -8.87 4.39
CA GLY A 43 -0.53 -8.11 4.23
C GLY A 43 -0.69 -7.04 5.31
N SER A 44 -0.34 -7.37 6.55
CA SER A 44 -0.32 -6.40 7.66
C SER A 44 0.70 -5.28 7.41
N LEU A 45 1.90 -5.63 6.95
CA LEU A 45 2.95 -4.66 6.59
C LEU A 45 2.53 -3.79 5.41
N PHE A 46 1.91 -4.37 4.38
CA PHE A 46 1.37 -3.64 3.24
C PHE A 46 0.32 -2.61 3.69
N PHE A 47 -0.62 -3.02 4.55
CA PHE A 47 -1.66 -2.12 5.06
C PHE A 47 -1.09 -0.91 5.81
N LEU A 48 -0.12 -1.14 6.71
CA LEU A 48 0.55 -0.06 7.43
C LEU A 48 1.34 0.87 6.48
N ALA A 49 2.08 0.28 5.53
CA ALA A 49 2.81 1.05 4.52
C ALA A 49 1.86 1.88 3.63
N ALA A 50 0.68 1.36 3.31
CA ALA A 50 -0.32 2.03 2.49
C ALA A 50 -0.94 3.23 3.23
N ILE A 51 -1.25 3.08 4.52
CA ILE A 51 -1.68 4.20 5.36
C ILE A 51 -0.62 5.30 5.40
N LEU A 52 0.64 4.93 5.68
CA LEU A 52 1.74 5.89 5.71
C LEU A 52 1.91 6.59 4.35
N HIS A 53 1.80 5.85 3.26
CA HIS A 53 1.89 6.39 1.90
C HIS A 53 0.76 7.38 1.62
N LEU A 54 -0.47 7.08 2.03
CA LEU A 54 -1.62 7.96 1.86
C LEU A 54 -1.45 9.26 2.66
N ILE A 55 -0.99 9.17 3.92
CA ILE A 55 -0.72 10.33 4.77
C ILE A 55 0.35 11.22 4.13
N LEU A 56 1.47 10.64 3.68
CA LEU A 56 2.57 11.39 3.05
C LEU A 56 2.18 12.02 1.70
N ASN A 57 1.23 11.41 0.98
CA ASN A 57 0.68 11.92 -0.28
C ASN A 57 -0.63 12.70 -0.13
N TRP A 58 -1.11 12.97 1.09
CA TRP A 58 -2.45 13.57 1.28
C TRP A 58 -2.63 14.92 0.57
N GLY A 59 -1.56 15.72 0.46
CA GLY A 59 -1.57 16.96 -0.32
C GLY A 59 -1.87 16.74 -1.81
N TRP A 60 -1.24 15.73 -2.42
CA TRP A 60 -1.49 15.35 -3.81
C TRP A 60 -2.89 14.76 -4.01
N VAL A 61 -3.36 13.93 -3.06
CA VAL A 61 -4.72 13.37 -3.09
C VAL A 61 -5.76 14.48 -3.09
N LYS A 62 -5.64 15.46 -2.20
CA LYS A 62 -6.53 16.63 -2.17
C LYS A 62 -6.49 17.40 -3.49
N ALA A 63 -5.31 17.65 -4.05
CA ALA A 63 -5.18 18.38 -5.31
C ALA A 63 -5.80 17.64 -6.51
N SER A 64 -5.69 16.31 -6.52
CA SER A 64 -6.12 15.46 -7.64
C SER A 64 -7.62 15.17 -7.59
N TYR A 65 -8.15 14.86 -6.41
CA TYR A 65 -9.53 14.37 -6.24
C TYR A 65 -10.48 15.39 -5.61
N LEU A 66 -9.97 16.37 -4.85
CA LEU A 66 -10.78 17.35 -4.12
C LEU A 66 -10.68 18.76 -4.74
N LYS A 67 -10.81 18.85 -6.08
CA LYS A 67 -10.88 20.15 -6.77
C LYS A 67 -11.96 21.03 -6.12
N ARG A 68 -11.57 22.20 -5.61
CA ARG A 68 -12.53 23.28 -5.28
C ARG A 68 -13.21 23.70 -6.59
N LYS A 69 -14.54 23.56 -6.65
CA LYS A 69 -15.36 24.18 -7.70
C LYS A 69 -15.10 25.68 -7.61
N LYS A 70 -14.41 26.26 -8.61
CA LYS A 70 -14.28 27.71 -8.72
C LYS A 70 -15.70 28.21 -8.96
N SER A 71 -16.33 28.83 -7.95
CA SER A 71 -17.58 29.56 -8.16
C SER A 71 -17.23 30.73 -9.09
N GLY A 72 -17.58 30.60 -10.38
CA GLY A 72 -17.52 31.72 -11.30
C GLY A 72 -18.40 32.82 -10.75
N LYS A 73 -17.78 33.97 -10.47
CA LYS A 73 -18.44 35.25 -10.55
C LYS A 73 -18.47 35.64 -12.02
#